data_AF-A0A928WR56-F1
#
_entry.id   AF-A0A928WR56-F1
#
_cell.length_a   1.000
_cell.length_b   1.000
_cell.length_c   1.000
_cell.angle_alpha   90.00
_cell.angle_beta   90.00
_cell.angle_gamma   90.00
#
_symmetry.space_group_name_H-M   'P 1'
#
loop_
_entity.id
_entity.type
_entity.pdbx_description
1 polymer ?
#
loop_
_entity_poly.entity_id
_entity_poly.type
_entity_poly.pdbx_seq_one_letter_code
_entity_poly.pdbx_strand_id
1 'polypeptide(L)'
;MTPVSIAKSPVRRAVFPFTAVIGQEDMKLALILNVIDPKIGGVMIMGDRGTGKSTTIRALADLLPEIEVVENDPFNRAPDNPDIPTDYAGQEITTTAKKVPMVDLPLGATEDRVCGTIDIEKALAEGKKDFEPGLLAKANRGLLYVDEVNLLDDHLVDVLLDSAASGWNTVEREGISIRHPAQFVLIGSGNPEEGELRPQLLDRFGMHAEIRTVREPAQRVRIVEQRTEFDQDPEGFSAQCQVEQEALQEKIVAAQKRLKAVTLDREYQLKISEVCSELNVDGLRGDIVSTRAAKALAAYEGRTEVTLEDIQRVIALCLRHRLRKDPLESIDSGFKVEKTFSTTFGVAAPEMNGRKPMATR
;
A
#
# COMPACT_ATOMS: atom_id res chain seq x y z
N MET A 1 13.63 4.89 -50.38
CA MET A 1 12.97 5.59 -49.27
C MET A 1 11.74 4.81 -48.88
N THR A 2 11.91 3.85 -47.98
CA THR A 2 10.82 3.05 -47.40
C THR A 2 10.42 3.75 -46.10
N PRO A 3 9.15 4.11 -45.88
CA PRO A 3 8.74 4.77 -44.66
C PRO A 3 8.89 3.81 -43.48
N VAL A 4 9.63 4.26 -42.47
CA VAL A 4 9.80 3.60 -41.18
C VAL A 4 8.42 3.47 -40.54
N SER A 5 8.03 2.22 -40.25
CA SER A 5 6.81 1.90 -39.51
C SER A 5 6.87 2.56 -38.14
N ILE A 6 5.93 3.45 -37.87
CA ILE A 6 5.68 4.02 -36.54
C ILE A 6 5.44 2.84 -35.60
N ALA A 7 6.35 2.66 -34.65
CA ALA A 7 6.24 1.62 -33.63
C ALA A 7 4.90 1.82 -32.90
N LYS A 8 3.99 0.86 -33.05
CA LYS A 8 2.78 0.79 -32.23
C LYS A 8 3.22 0.81 -30.76
N SER A 9 2.68 1.75 -29.99
CA SER A 9 2.79 1.78 -28.53
C SER A 9 2.58 0.36 -27.98
N PRO A 10 3.35 -0.09 -26.99
CA PRO A 10 3.25 -1.46 -26.51
C PRO A 10 1.80 -1.72 -26.08
N VAL A 11 1.17 -2.74 -26.67
CA VAL A 11 -0.19 -3.17 -26.35
C VAL A 11 -0.21 -3.46 -24.87
N ARG A 12 -0.70 -2.50 -24.07
CA ARG A 12 -0.87 -2.69 -22.62
C ARG A 12 -1.86 -3.82 -22.46
N ARG A 13 -1.47 -4.87 -21.73
CA ARG A 13 -2.43 -5.86 -21.27
C ARG A 13 -3.49 -5.12 -20.45
N ALA A 14 -4.75 -5.27 -20.84
CA ALA A 14 -5.86 -4.76 -20.06
C ALA A 14 -5.76 -5.27 -18.62
N VAL A 15 -6.01 -4.39 -17.66
CA VAL A 15 -5.98 -4.70 -16.24
C VAL A 15 -7.43 -4.90 -15.78
N PHE A 16 -7.66 -5.89 -14.91
CA PHE A 16 -8.99 -6.14 -14.38
C PHE A 16 -9.45 -4.94 -13.53
N PRO A 17 -10.65 -4.38 -13.72
CA PRO A 17 -11.10 -3.18 -13.00
C PRO A 17 -11.18 -3.38 -11.49
N PHE A 18 -10.63 -2.44 -10.69
CA PHE A 18 -10.64 -2.49 -9.23
C PHE A 18 -12.06 -2.57 -8.61
N THR A 19 -13.02 -1.84 -9.16
CA THR A 19 -14.43 -1.83 -8.71
C THR A 19 -15.10 -3.18 -8.95
N ALA A 20 -14.73 -3.90 -10.01
CA ALA A 20 -15.26 -5.21 -10.35
C ALA A 20 -14.72 -6.35 -9.46
N VAL A 21 -13.66 -6.12 -8.67
CA VAL A 21 -13.15 -7.14 -7.75
C VAL A 21 -14.19 -7.42 -6.66
N ILE A 22 -14.79 -8.61 -6.68
CA ILE A 22 -15.79 -9.03 -5.69
C ILE A 22 -15.11 -9.52 -4.41
N GLY A 23 -15.60 -9.03 -3.27
CA GLY A 23 -15.08 -9.37 -1.95
C GLY A 23 -13.77 -8.65 -1.65
N GLN A 24 -13.01 -9.19 -0.68
CA GLN A 24 -11.76 -8.58 -0.19
C GLN A 24 -11.93 -7.15 0.36
N GLU A 25 -13.08 -6.83 0.96
CA GLU A 25 -13.40 -5.48 1.43
C GLU A 25 -12.32 -4.90 2.35
N ASP A 26 -11.79 -5.71 3.28
CA ASP A 26 -10.69 -5.33 4.18
C ASP A 26 -9.41 -4.94 3.41
N MET A 27 -9.07 -5.68 2.36
CA MET A 27 -7.90 -5.38 1.50
C MET A 27 -8.15 -4.11 0.69
N LYS A 28 -9.32 -3.98 0.04
CA LYS A 28 -9.66 -2.81 -0.76
C LYS A 28 -9.65 -1.56 0.10
N LEU A 29 -10.21 -1.63 1.30
CA LEU A 29 -10.21 -0.56 2.28
C LEU A 29 -8.78 -0.19 2.68
N ALA A 30 -7.96 -1.15 3.11
CA ALA A 30 -6.58 -0.90 3.55
C ALA A 30 -5.74 -0.24 2.44
N LEU A 31 -5.90 -0.70 1.19
CA LEU A 31 -5.24 -0.13 0.02
C LEU A 31 -5.68 1.31 -0.26
N ILE A 32 -6.98 1.57 -0.29
CA ILE A 32 -7.53 2.91 -0.51
C ILE A 32 -7.05 3.88 0.58
N LEU A 33 -7.08 3.47 1.85
CA LEU A 33 -6.64 4.32 2.96
C LEU A 33 -5.16 4.66 2.86
N ASN A 34 -4.30 3.72 2.45
CA ASN A 34 -2.88 3.98 2.24
C ASN A 34 -2.59 4.85 1.00
N VAL A 35 -3.45 4.83 -0.01
CA VAL A 35 -3.38 5.80 -1.11
C VAL A 35 -3.75 7.21 -0.63
N ILE A 36 -4.73 7.31 0.28
CA ILE A 36 -5.19 8.60 0.83
C ILE A 36 -4.16 9.19 1.79
N ASP A 37 -3.63 8.40 2.73
CA ASP A 37 -2.53 8.77 3.62
C ASP A 37 -1.40 7.71 3.55
N PRO A 38 -0.39 7.89 2.68
CA PRO A 38 0.75 6.97 2.58
C PRO A 38 1.54 6.81 3.89
N LYS A 39 1.43 7.78 4.80
CA LYS A 39 2.11 7.75 6.10
C LYS A 39 1.42 6.84 7.11
N ILE A 40 0.34 6.15 6.73
CA ILE A 40 -0.20 5.00 7.48
C ILE A 40 0.87 3.90 7.60
N GLY A 41 1.75 3.75 6.61
CA GLY A 41 2.91 2.85 6.69
C GLY A 41 2.73 1.51 5.97
N GLY A 42 1.93 1.49 4.90
CA GLY A 42 1.79 0.33 4.03
C GLY A 42 0.78 -0.71 4.51
N VAL A 43 0.61 -1.74 3.67
CA VAL A 43 -0.35 -2.83 3.89
C VAL A 43 0.36 -4.18 3.79
N MET A 44 0.21 -4.99 4.83
CA MET A 44 0.52 -6.41 4.77
C MET A 44 -0.75 -7.19 4.43
N ILE A 45 -0.67 -8.04 3.43
CA ILE A 45 -1.80 -8.81 2.90
C ILE A 45 -1.49 -10.30 3.07
N MET A 46 -2.21 -10.95 3.97
CA MET A 46 -2.08 -12.39 4.20
C MET A 46 -3.30 -13.11 3.69
N GLY A 47 -3.12 -14.23 2.98
CA GLY A 47 -4.25 -15.06 2.59
C GLY A 47 -3.89 -16.20 1.66
N ASP A 48 -4.88 -17.02 1.33
CA ASP A 48 -4.69 -18.22 0.52
C ASP A 48 -4.18 -17.90 -0.91
N ARG A 49 -3.51 -18.86 -1.53
CA ARG A 49 -3.14 -18.79 -2.95
C ARG A 49 -4.41 -18.76 -3.83
N GLY A 50 -4.34 -18.05 -4.95
CA GLY A 50 -5.47 -17.95 -5.89
C GLY A 50 -6.60 -17.00 -5.46
N THR A 51 -6.41 -16.23 -4.39
CA THR A 51 -7.39 -15.23 -3.93
C THR A 51 -7.43 -13.96 -4.77
N GLY A 52 -6.44 -13.71 -5.64
CA GLY A 52 -6.42 -12.54 -6.53
C GLY A 52 -5.66 -11.30 -6.00
N LYS A 53 -4.85 -11.45 -4.95
CA LYS A 53 -4.08 -10.35 -4.31
C LYS A 53 -3.35 -9.45 -5.32
N SER A 54 -2.50 -10.04 -6.16
CA SER A 54 -1.71 -9.30 -7.13
C SER A 54 -2.54 -8.71 -8.29
N THR A 55 -3.77 -9.21 -8.51
CA THR A 55 -4.71 -8.64 -9.49
C THR A 55 -5.32 -7.36 -8.93
N THR A 56 -5.80 -7.37 -7.69
CA THR A 56 -6.39 -6.19 -7.03
C THR A 56 -5.39 -5.05 -6.87
N ILE A 57 -4.11 -5.34 -6.61
CA ILE A 57 -3.07 -4.31 -6.49
C ILE A 57 -2.77 -3.65 -7.84
N ARG A 58 -2.68 -4.44 -8.92
CA ARG A 58 -2.52 -3.91 -10.28
C ARG A 58 -3.73 -3.08 -10.70
N ALA A 59 -4.93 -3.54 -10.34
CA ALA A 59 -6.16 -2.82 -10.57
C ALA A 59 -6.18 -1.46 -9.86
N LEU A 60 -5.66 -1.40 -8.63
CA LEU A 60 -5.50 -0.13 -7.90
C LEU A 60 -4.55 0.81 -8.64
N ALA A 61 -3.38 0.32 -9.05
CA ALA A 61 -2.41 1.14 -9.78
C ALA A 61 -2.99 1.76 -11.06
N ASP A 62 -3.84 1.00 -11.76
CA ASP A 62 -4.49 1.45 -13.00
C ASP A 62 -5.61 2.47 -12.76
N LEU A 63 -6.32 2.36 -11.63
CA LEU A 63 -7.39 3.26 -11.16
C LEU A 63 -6.84 4.64 -10.74
N LEU A 64 -5.62 4.72 -10.21
CA LEU A 64 -5.08 5.99 -9.70
C LEU A 64 -4.89 7.03 -10.81
N PRO A 65 -5.11 8.33 -10.50
CA PRO A 65 -4.94 9.39 -11.48
C PRO A 65 -3.48 9.50 -11.93
N GLU A 66 -3.28 10.02 -13.13
CA GLU A 66 -1.93 10.33 -13.60
C GLU A 66 -1.28 11.39 -12.72
N ILE A 67 0.01 11.24 -12.50
CA ILE A 67 0.84 12.18 -11.74
C ILE A 67 1.65 13.04 -12.72
N GLU A 68 1.71 14.33 -12.44
CA GLU A 68 2.64 15.22 -13.13
C GLU A 68 4.06 14.98 -12.61
N VAL A 69 4.99 14.73 -13.53
CA VAL A 69 6.40 14.49 -13.25
C VAL A 69 7.27 15.38 -14.13
N VAL A 70 8.44 15.77 -13.61
CA VAL A 70 9.47 16.44 -14.40
C VAL A 70 9.94 15.51 -15.51
N GLU A 71 10.01 16.03 -16.74
CA GLU A 71 10.42 15.25 -17.90
C GLU A 71 11.86 14.73 -17.72
N ASN A 72 12.09 13.46 -18.07
CA ASN A 72 13.38 12.77 -17.94
C ASN A 72 13.97 12.69 -16.51
N ASP A 73 13.21 12.99 -15.46
CA ASP A 73 13.68 12.79 -14.08
C ASP A 73 13.57 11.29 -13.67
N PRO A 74 14.69 10.62 -13.35
CA PRO A 74 14.68 9.20 -12.97
C PRO A 74 13.92 8.92 -11.67
N PHE A 75 13.65 9.95 -10.86
CA PHE A 75 12.98 9.85 -9.57
C PHE A 75 11.50 10.25 -9.61
N ASN A 76 10.93 10.56 -10.77
CA ASN A 76 9.53 10.99 -10.92
C ASN A 76 9.13 12.18 -9.99
N ARG A 77 10.04 13.12 -9.71
CA ARG A 77 9.77 14.26 -8.81
C ARG A 77 8.63 15.12 -9.36
N ALA A 78 7.87 15.68 -8.42
CA ALA A 78 6.84 16.67 -8.74
C ALA A 78 7.50 18.00 -9.14
N PRO A 79 6.87 18.82 -10.00
CA PRO A 79 7.43 20.10 -10.45
C PRO A 79 7.67 21.11 -9.31
N ASP A 80 6.94 20.96 -8.20
CA ASP A 80 7.04 21.80 -6.99
C ASP A 80 8.05 21.25 -5.96
N ASN A 81 8.79 20.19 -6.29
CA ASN A 81 9.73 19.58 -5.36
C ASN A 81 10.97 20.48 -5.16
N PRO A 82 11.32 20.85 -3.91
CA PRO A 82 12.46 21.73 -3.62
C PRO A 82 13.82 21.10 -3.97
N ASP A 83 13.89 19.79 -4.10
CA ASP A 83 15.12 19.03 -4.35
C ASP A 83 15.35 18.70 -5.84
N ILE A 84 14.68 19.42 -6.75
CA ILE A 84 15.02 19.37 -8.18
C ILE A 84 16.43 19.96 -8.35
N PRO A 85 17.38 19.23 -8.96
CA PRO A 85 18.74 19.73 -9.16
C PRO A 85 18.74 21.12 -9.82
N THR A 86 19.53 22.03 -9.25
CA THR A 86 19.71 23.43 -9.72
C THR A 86 20.24 23.57 -11.15
N ASP A 87 20.59 22.49 -11.83
CA ASP A 87 20.88 22.50 -13.27
C ASP A 87 19.64 22.87 -14.11
N TYR A 88 18.44 22.82 -13.52
CA TYR A 88 17.19 23.37 -14.08
C TYR A 88 16.90 24.82 -13.67
N ALA A 89 17.75 25.46 -12.84
CA ALA A 89 17.51 26.82 -12.36
C ALA A 89 17.69 27.84 -13.52
N GLY A 90 16.59 28.13 -14.20
CA GLY A 90 16.52 29.10 -15.31
C GLY A 90 16.01 28.54 -16.64
N GLN A 91 15.75 27.24 -16.74
CA GLN A 91 15.04 26.63 -17.87
C GLN A 91 13.59 26.34 -17.48
N GLU A 92 12.64 26.49 -18.42
CA GLU A 92 11.26 26.07 -18.19
C GLU A 92 11.25 24.56 -17.88
N ILE A 93 10.80 24.18 -16.69
CA ILE A 93 10.67 22.78 -16.29
C ILE A 93 9.56 22.18 -17.16
N THR A 94 9.91 21.30 -18.10
CA THR A 94 8.93 20.55 -18.86
C THR A 94 8.35 19.44 -18.00
N THR A 95 7.03 19.30 -18.05
CA THR A 95 6.29 18.33 -17.24
C THR A 95 5.54 17.36 -18.14
N THR A 96 5.46 16.10 -17.74
CA THR A 96 4.67 15.07 -18.42
C THR A 96 3.73 14.37 -17.44
N ALA A 97 2.53 14.03 -17.91
CA ALA A 97 1.59 13.22 -17.14
C ALA A 97 1.98 11.74 -17.29
N LYS A 98 2.11 11.05 -16.16
CA LYS A 98 2.52 9.65 -16.12
C LYS A 98 1.61 8.89 -15.17
N LYS A 99 1.17 7.69 -15.56
CA LYS A 99 0.45 6.79 -14.63
C LYS A 99 1.30 6.52 -13.39
N VAL A 100 0.63 6.31 -12.26
CA VAL A 100 1.28 5.95 -11.00
C VAL A 100 2.16 4.71 -11.21
N PRO A 101 3.47 4.77 -10.89
CA PRO A 101 4.35 3.65 -11.09
C PRO A 101 3.99 2.53 -10.11
N MET A 102 3.81 1.32 -10.63
CA MET A 102 3.76 0.10 -9.82
C MET A 102 5.03 -0.70 -10.09
N VAL A 103 5.82 -0.91 -9.04
CA VAL A 103 7.08 -1.64 -9.10
C VAL A 103 6.93 -2.96 -8.34
N ASP A 104 7.15 -4.06 -9.04
CA ASP A 104 7.21 -5.40 -8.44
C ASP A 104 8.65 -5.68 -7.98
N LEU A 105 8.83 -6.02 -6.71
CA LEU A 105 10.11 -6.45 -6.14
C LEU A 105 10.23 -7.97 -6.22
N PRO A 106 11.19 -8.51 -6.99
CA PRO A 106 11.40 -9.94 -7.05
C PRO A 106 12.11 -10.45 -5.80
N LEU A 107 11.83 -11.69 -5.40
CA LEU A 107 12.43 -12.32 -4.21
C LEU A 107 13.96 -12.33 -4.22
N GLY A 108 14.57 -12.54 -5.39
CA GLY A 108 16.03 -12.55 -5.56
C GLY A 108 16.63 -11.18 -5.89
N ALA A 109 15.96 -10.08 -5.54
CA ALA A 109 16.52 -8.75 -5.75
C ALA A 109 17.74 -8.53 -4.85
N THR A 110 18.86 -8.07 -5.42
CA THR A 110 20.00 -7.60 -4.63
C THR A 110 19.72 -6.21 -4.08
N GLU A 111 20.38 -5.85 -2.97
CA GLU A 111 20.30 -4.51 -2.37
C GLU A 111 20.62 -3.41 -3.41
N ASP A 112 21.67 -3.61 -4.20
CA ASP A 112 22.09 -2.77 -5.33
C ASP A 112 20.94 -2.49 -6.30
N ARG A 113 20.14 -3.51 -6.63
CA ARG A 113 19.01 -3.36 -7.55
C ARG A 113 17.85 -2.61 -6.89
N VAL A 114 17.66 -2.77 -5.59
CA VAL A 114 16.58 -2.13 -4.82
C VAL A 114 16.91 -0.66 -4.57
N CYS A 115 18.06 -0.39 -3.95
CA CYS A 115 18.51 0.92 -3.51
C CYS A 115 19.12 1.75 -4.64
N GLY A 116 19.76 1.10 -5.60
CA GLY A 116 20.60 1.74 -6.61
C GLY A 116 22.09 1.58 -6.30
N THR A 117 22.91 1.82 -7.32
CA THR A 117 24.37 1.67 -7.26
C THR A 117 25.06 2.96 -7.67
N ILE A 118 26.31 3.10 -7.25
CA ILE A 118 27.17 4.22 -7.63
C ILE A 118 28.25 3.64 -8.56
N ASP A 119 28.34 4.17 -9.78
CA ASP A 119 29.40 3.79 -10.71
C ASP A 119 30.69 4.53 -10.31
N ILE A 120 31.56 3.80 -9.61
CA ILE A 120 32.81 4.33 -9.05
C ILE A 120 33.80 4.70 -10.15
N GLU A 121 33.86 3.93 -11.24
CA GLU A 121 34.82 4.16 -12.33
C GLU A 121 34.54 5.51 -13.00
N LYS A 122 33.26 5.78 -13.30
CA LYS A 122 32.86 7.09 -13.83
C LYS A 122 32.94 8.21 -12.80
N ALA A 123 32.61 7.95 -11.53
CA ALA A 123 32.72 8.95 -10.47
C ALA A 123 34.16 9.43 -10.27
N LEU A 124 35.14 8.54 -10.37
CA LEU A 124 36.56 8.86 -10.27
C LEU A 124 37.15 9.44 -11.57
N ALA A 125 36.70 8.97 -12.74
CA ALA A 125 37.23 9.40 -14.03
C ALA A 125 36.66 10.76 -14.49
N GLU A 126 35.36 10.99 -14.33
CA GLU A 126 34.65 12.18 -14.83
C GLU A 126 34.33 13.21 -13.74
N GLY A 127 34.55 12.86 -12.46
CA GLY A 127 34.17 13.70 -11.31
C GLY A 127 32.67 13.90 -11.16
N LYS A 128 31.85 13.21 -11.96
CA LYS A 128 30.39 13.23 -11.92
C LYS A 128 29.90 12.02 -11.14
N LYS A 129 29.07 12.24 -10.12
CA LYS A 129 28.42 11.18 -9.34
C LYS A 129 27.38 10.48 -10.23
N ASP A 130 27.80 9.48 -10.99
CA ASP A 130 26.89 8.67 -11.82
C ASP A 130 26.22 7.63 -10.91
N PHE A 131 24.95 7.88 -10.58
CA PHE A 131 24.13 7.03 -9.74
C PHE A 131 23.11 6.30 -10.61
N GLU A 132 23.13 4.97 -10.56
CA GLU A 132 22.16 4.14 -11.25
C GLU A 132 20.92 3.95 -10.36
N PRO A 133 19.75 4.48 -10.76
CA PRO A 133 18.56 4.43 -9.92
C PRO A 133 18.01 3.00 -9.76
N GLY A 134 17.82 2.60 -8.50
CA GLY A 134 17.22 1.31 -8.14
C GLY A 134 15.70 1.25 -8.31
N LEU A 135 15.10 0.17 -7.82
CA LEU A 135 13.64 -0.02 -7.78
C LEU A 135 12.95 1.04 -6.91
N LEU A 136 13.58 1.47 -5.82
CA LEU A 136 13.03 2.51 -4.93
C LEU A 136 12.87 3.86 -5.61
N ALA A 137 13.80 4.23 -6.49
CA ALA A 137 13.70 5.45 -7.28
C ALA A 137 12.50 5.38 -8.25
N LYS A 138 12.30 4.23 -8.89
CA LYS A 138 11.19 3.99 -9.81
C LYS A 138 9.83 3.96 -9.11
N ALA A 139 9.80 3.50 -7.85
CA ALA A 139 8.59 3.42 -7.05
C ALA A 139 8.17 4.78 -6.46
N ASN A 140 9.03 5.80 -6.48
CA ASN A 140 8.72 7.11 -5.92
C ASN A 140 7.41 7.68 -6.50
N ARG A 141 6.53 8.15 -5.61
CA ARG A 141 5.15 8.59 -5.85
C ARG A 141 4.23 7.51 -6.45
N GLY A 142 4.52 6.24 -6.15
CA GLY A 142 3.66 5.14 -6.54
C GLY A 142 3.61 3.98 -5.55
N LEU A 143 3.53 2.76 -6.07
CA LEU A 143 3.31 1.54 -5.32
C LEU A 143 4.53 0.62 -5.44
N LEU A 144 5.00 0.09 -4.31
CA LEU A 144 6.00 -0.97 -4.28
C LEU A 144 5.34 -2.25 -3.78
N TYR A 145 5.24 -3.24 -4.67
CA TYR A 145 4.68 -4.54 -4.34
C TYR A 145 5.79 -5.55 -4.07
N VAL A 146 5.71 -6.23 -2.94
CA VAL A 146 6.60 -7.33 -2.58
C VAL A 146 5.75 -8.60 -2.48
N ASP A 147 5.99 -9.54 -3.38
CA ASP A 147 5.36 -10.86 -3.31
C ASP A 147 6.13 -11.73 -2.32
N GLU A 148 5.42 -12.53 -1.53
CA GLU A 148 6.00 -13.45 -0.54
C GLU A 148 7.05 -12.77 0.36
N VAL A 149 6.66 -11.70 1.07
CA VAL A 149 7.55 -10.95 1.98
C VAL A 149 8.24 -11.83 3.03
N ASN A 150 7.62 -12.97 3.38
CA ASN A 150 8.17 -13.98 4.28
C ASN A 150 9.48 -14.62 3.76
N LEU A 151 9.77 -14.52 2.47
CA LEU A 151 10.97 -15.08 1.84
C LEU A 151 12.06 -14.03 1.56
N LEU A 152 11.78 -12.74 1.82
CA LEU A 152 12.73 -11.67 1.54
C LEU A 152 13.82 -11.60 2.62
N ASP A 153 15.04 -11.27 2.20
CA ASP A 153 16.17 -11.06 3.11
C ASP A 153 15.91 -9.94 4.13
N ASP A 154 16.26 -10.18 5.40
CA ASP A 154 15.97 -9.27 6.52
C ASP A 154 16.46 -7.83 6.28
N HIS A 155 17.69 -7.69 5.74
CA HIS A 155 18.25 -6.38 5.41
C HIS A 155 17.42 -5.62 4.38
N LEU A 156 16.91 -6.30 3.34
CA LEU A 156 16.12 -5.63 2.31
C LEU A 156 14.81 -5.13 2.91
N VAL A 157 14.16 -5.93 3.74
CA VAL A 157 12.90 -5.52 4.38
C VAL A 157 13.11 -4.27 5.23
N ASP A 158 14.19 -4.21 6.02
CA ASP A 158 14.50 -3.03 6.84
C ASP A 158 14.68 -1.77 6.00
N VAL A 159 15.45 -1.84 4.90
CA VAL A 159 15.66 -0.70 4.00
C VAL A 159 14.35 -0.25 3.34
N LEU A 160 13.50 -1.20 2.92
CA LEU A 160 12.20 -0.89 2.33
C LEU A 160 11.29 -0.17 3.33
N LEU A 161 11.23 -0.64 4.58
CA LEU A 161 10.39 -0.07 5.61
C LEU A 161 10.89 1.30 6.08
N ASP A 162 12.20 1.48 6.20
CA ASP A 162 12.80 2.77 6.53
C ASP A 162 12.60 3.79 5.40
N SER A 163 12.71 3.36 4.15
CA SER A 163 12.42 4.20 2.98
C SER A 163 10.94 4.59 2.92
N ALA A 164 10.04 3.65 3.15
CA ALA A 164 8.59 3.91 3.16
C ALA A 164 8.17 4.84 4.31
N ALA A 165 8.80 4.72 5.48
CA ALA A 165 8.49 5.56 6.65
C ALA A 165 9.10 6.97 6.54
N SER A 166 10.36 7.07 6.11
CA SER A 166 11.05 8.35 5.96
C SER A 166 10.64 9.11 4.70
N GLY A 167 10.21 8.39 3.66
CA GLY A 167 9.96 8.91 2.31
C GLY A 167 11.24 9.17 1.52
N TRP A 168 12.38 8.66 1.98
CA TRP A 168 13.69 8.90 1.40
C TRP A 168 14.51 7.61 1.38
N ASN A 169 15.19 7.36 0.27
CA ASN A 169 16.21 6.33 0.19
C ASN A 169 17.59 6.98 0.30
N THR A 170 18.46 6.40 1.14
CA THR A 170 19.84 6.86 1.33
C THR A 170 20.77 5.70 1.00
N VAL A 171 21.68 5.93 0.05
CA VAL A 171 22.68 4.95 -0.38
C VAL A 171 24.04 5.46 0.02
N GLU A 172 24.71 4.73 0.92
CA GLU A 172 26.04 5.07 1.42
C GLU A 172 27.04 4.01 1.02
N ARG A 173 28.00 4.35 0.16
CA ARG A 173 29.10 3.46 -0.25
C ARG A 173 30.41 4.20 -0.37
N GLU A 174 31.46 3.61 0.20
CA GLU A 174 32.86 4.07 0.07
C GLU A 174 33.06 5.57 0.37
N GLY A 175 32.32 6.11 1.34
CA GLY A 175 32.40 7.52 1.73
C GLY A 175 31.55 8.49 0.90
N ILE A 176 30.77 7.99 -0.06
CA ILE A 176 29.78 8.75 -0.83
C ILE A 176 28.39 8.43 -0.29
N SER A 177 27.65 9.45 0.13
CA SER A 177 26.25 9.35 0.53
C SER A 177 25.38 10.07 -0.51
N ILE A 178 24.45 9.34 -1.13
CA ILE A 178 23.45 9.85 -2.06
C ILE A 178 22.07 9.61 -1.45
N ARG A 179 21.23 10.64 -1.50
CA ARG A 179 19.87 10.57 -0.98
C ARG A 179 18.88 11.02 -2.05
N HIS A 180 17.80 10.27 -2.23
CA HIS A 180 16.76 10.59 -3.19
C HIS A 180 15.35 10.31 -2.63
N PRO A 181 14.31 11.00 -3.13
CA PRO A 181 12.94 10.78 -2.67
C PRO A 181 12.47 9.36 -3.02
N ALA A 182 11.77 8.74 -2.09
CA ALA A 182 11.21 7.40 -2.21
C ALA A 182 9.89 7.31 -1.43
N GLN A 183 8.94 8.19 -1.75
CA GLN A 183 7.61 8.20 -1.16
C GLN A 183 6.70 7.24 -1.93
N PHE A 184 6.58 6.01 -1.46
CA PHE A 184 5.74 4.98 -2.08
C PHE A 184 4.87 4.29 -1.03
N VAL A 185 3.75 3.72 -1.48
CA VAL A 185 2.95 2.83 -0.64
C VAL A 185 3.54 1.43 -0.73
N LEU A 186 4.04 0.93 0.40
CA LEU A 186 4.55 -0.44 0.50
C LEU A 186 3.38 -1.42 0.64
N ILE A 187 3.34 -2.42 -0.24
CA ILE A 187 2.34 -3.48 -0.22
C ILE A 187 3.06 -4.82 -0.17
N GLY A 188 2.96 -5.49 0.96
CA GLY A 188 3.47 -6.83 1.18
C GLY A 188 2.39 -7.87 1.00
N SER A 189 2.67 -8.95 0.27
CA SER A 189 1.81 -10.13 0.20
C SER A 189 2.52 -11.33 0.83
N GLY A 190 1.77 -12.22 1.47
CA GLY A 190 2.30 -13.45 2.04
C GLY A 190 1.24 -14.55 2.14
N ASN A 191 1.72 -15.78 2.26
CA ASN A 191 0.91 -16.96 2.52
C ASN A 191 1.24 -17.49 3.93
N PRO A 192 0.25 -17.57 4.84
CA PRO A 192 0.47 -18.14 6.18
C PRO A 192 1.07 -19.55 6.18
N GLU A 193 0.83 -20.35 5.14
CA GLU A 193 1.36 -21.71 5.02
C GLU A 193 2.86 -21.78 4.71
N GLU A 194 3.46 -20.70 4.22
CA GLU A 194 4.86 -20.65 3.77
C GLU A 194 5.81 -20.10 4.83
N GLY A 195 5.31 -19.86 6.04
CA GLY A 195 6.05 -19.35 7.18
C GLY A 195 5.41 -18.13 7.81
N GLU A 196 5.54 -17.99 9.12
CA GLU A 196 5.13 -16.77 9.81
C GLU A 196 6.15 -15.65 9.57
N LEU A 197 5.63 -14.43 9.39
CA LEU A 197 6.46 -13.23 9.33
C LEU A 197 7.07 -12.94 10.69
N ARG A 198 8.30 -12.45 10.67
CA ARG A 198 8.97 -12.01 11.89
C ARG A 198 8.18 -10.87 12.56
N PRO A 199 7.99 -10.89 13.90
CA PRO A 199 7.24 -9.85 14.61
C PRO A 199 7.73 -8.42 14.37
N GLN A 200 9.04 -8.23 14.19
CA GLN A 200 9.65 -6.92 13.93
C GLN A 200 9.17 -6.30 12.60
N LEU A 201 8.91 -7.15 11.59
CA LEU A 201 8.44 -6.72 10.28
C LEU A 201 6.95 -6.37 10.34
N LEU A 202 6.18 -7.22 11.00
CA LEU A 202 4.75 -7.01 11.21
C LEU A 202 4.50 -5.65 11.87
N ASP A 203 5.17 -5.34 12.98
CA ASP A 203 4.96 -4.07 13.68
C ASP A 203 5.23 -2.84 12.80
N ARG A 204 6.15 -2.94 11.84
CA ARG A 204 6.50 -1.84 10.95
C ARG A 204 5.47 -1.57 9.86
N PHE A 205 4.65 -2.57 9.49
CA PHE A 205 3.51 -2.35 8.60
C PHE A 205 2.38 -1.60 9.29
N GLY A 206 1.81 -0.63 8.59
CA GLY A 206 0.65 0.13 9.05
C GLY A 206 -0.55 -0.77 9.28
N MET A 207 -1.02 -1.42 8.22
CA MET A 207 -2.23 -2.23 8.26
C MET A 207 -1.95 -3.70 7.91
N HIS A 208 -2.74 -4.61 8.49
CA HIS A 208 -2.74 -6.02 8.16
C HIS A 208 -4.14 -6.45 7.70
N ALA A 209 -4.29 -6.73 6.41
CA ALA A 209 -5.50 -7.25 5.80
C ALA A 209 -5.39 -8.77 5.64
N GLU A 210 -6.37 -9.50 6.15
CA GLU A 210 -6.47 -10.95 5.94
C GLU A 210 -7.51 -11.23 4.84
N ILE A 211 -7.14 -12.04 3.86
CA ILE A 211 -8.01 -12.43 2.77
C ILE A 211 -8.32 -13.90 2.90
N ARG A 212 -9.61 -14.19 2.98
CA ARG A 212 -10.12 -15.56 2.98
C ARG A 212 -10.78 -15.84 1.64
N THR A 213 -10.62 -17.07 1.17
CA THR A 213 -11.34 -17.54 -0.01
C THR A 213 -12.85 -17.39 0.21
N VAL A 214 -13.52 -16.75 -0.74
CA VAL A 214 -14.98 -16.57 -0.72
C VAL A 214 -15.67 -17.93 -0.63
N ARG A 215 -16.53 -18.10 0.39
CA ARG A 215 -17.22 -19.38 0.65
C ARG A 215 -18.61 -19.45 0.05
N GLU A 216 -19.25 -18.31 -0.18
CA GLU A 216 -20.61 -18.26 -0.71
C GLU A 216 -20.63 -18.71 -2.18
N PRO A 217 -21.38 -19.78 -2.53
CA PRO A 217 -21.40 -20.31 -3.90
C PRO A 217 -21.82 -19.27 -4.94
N ALA A 218 -22.81 -18.43 -4.63
CA ALA A 218 -23.29 -17.40 -5.54
C ALA A 218 -22.19 -16.39 -5.89
N GLN A 219 -21.41 -15.94 -4.90
CA GLN A 219 -20.28 -15.03 -5.14
C GLN A 219 -19.15 -15.72 -5.92
N ARG A 220 -18.87 -17.00 -5.64
CA ARG A 220 -17.84 -17.75 -6.38
C ARG A 220 -18.17 -17.87 -7.87
N VAL A 221 -19.43 -18.15 -8.21
CA VAL A 221 -19.89 -18.22 -9.61
C VAL A 221 -19.71 -16.86 -10.28
N ARG A 222 -20.14 -15.76 -9.62
CA ARG A 222 -19.97 -14.41 -10.16
C ARG A 222 -18.52 -14.03 -10.44
N ILE A 223 -17.58 -14.40 -9.55
CA ILE A 223 -16.15 -14.14 -9.76
C ILE A 223 -15.65 -14.84 -11.03
N VAL A 224 -16.04 -16.09 -11.24
CA VAL A 224 -15.64 -16.87 -12.44
C VAL A 224 -16.28 -16.29 -13.70
N GLU A 225 -17.56 -15.91 -13.64
CA GLU A 225 -18.28 -15.29 -14.76
C GLU A 225 -17.63 -13.96 -15.17
N GLN A 226 -17.41 -13.04 -14.24
CA GLN A 226 -16.76 -11.75 -14.51
C GLN A 226 -15.33 -11.93 -15.04
N ARG A 227 -14.58 -12.91 -14.50
CA ARG A 227 -13.23 -13.18 -14.99
C ARG A 227 -13.26 -13.69 -16.43
N THR A 228 -14.19 -14.57 -16.75
CA THR A 228 -14.35 -15.13 -18.09
C THR A 228 -14.78 -14.05 -19.09
N GLU A 229 -15.71 -13.19 -18.70
CA GLU A 229 -16.16 -12.05 -19.53
C GLU A 229 -15.00 -11.10 -19.82
N PHE A 230 -14.20 -10.75 -18.81
CA PHE A 230 -13.01 -9.93 -18.98
C PHE A 230 -11.95 -10.59 -19.88
N ASP A 231 -11.72 -11.91 -19.74
CA ASP A 231 -10.74 -12.61 -20.57
C ASP A 231 -11.22 -12.74 -22.04
N GLN A 232 -12.53 -12.69 -22.31
CA GLN A 232 -13.12 -12.72 -23.66
C GLN A 232 -13.13 -11.33 -24.33
N ASP A 233 -13.54 -10.30 -23.60
CA ASP A 233 -13.59 -8.91 -24.09
C ASP A 233 -13.12 -7.92 -23.01
N PRO A 234 -11.78 -7.74 -22.86
CA PRO A 234 -11.24 -6.86 -21.84
C PRO A 234 -11.63 -5.39 -22.02
N GLU A 235 -11.75 -4.93 -23.28
CA GLU A 235 -12.08 -3.54 -23.60
C GLU A 235 -13.55 -3.25 -23.30
N GLY A 236 -14.46 -4.15 -23.72
CA GLY A 236 -15.88 -4.05 -23.42
C GLY A 236 -16.16 -4.11 -21.92
N PHE A 237 -15.54 -5.02 -21.20
CA PHE A 237 -15.70 -5.12 -19.74
C PHE A 237 -15.17 -3.87 -19.01
N SER A 238 -14.00 -3.36 -19.43
CA SER A 238 -13.44 -2.14 -18.83
C SER A 238 -14.35 -0.93 -19.07
N ALA A 239 -14.95 -0.83 -20.27
CA ALA A 239 -15.91 0.23 -20.59
C ALA A 239 -17.17 0.16 -19.72
N GLN A 240 -17.67 -1.05 -19.39
CA GLN A 240 -18.81 -1.22 -18.48
C GLN A 240 -18.49 -0.73 -17.06
N CYS A 241 -17.27 -0.97 -16.57
CA CYS A 241 -16.85 -0.56 -15.23
C CYS A 241 -16.34 0.88 -15.14
N GLN A 242 -16.15 1.58 -16.26
CA GLN A 242 -15.49 2.88 -16.33
C GLN A 242 -16.16 3.93 -15.43
N VAL A 243 -17.50 3.97 -15.42
CA VAL A 243 -18.26 4.93 -14.60
C VAL A 243 -17.98 4.75 -13.10
N GLU A 244 -17.90 3.50 -12.64
CA GLU A 244 -17.59 3.20 -11.24
C GLU A 244 -16.11 3.48 -10.91
N GLN A 245 -15.20 3.20 -11.85
CA GLN A 245 -13.77 3.53 -11.72
C GLN A 245 -13.57 5.03 -11.54
N GLU A 246 -14.15 5.84 -12.41
CA GLU A 246 -14.05 7.31 -12.37
C GLU A 246 -14.63 7.85 -11.06
N ALA A 247 -15.82 7.38 -10.65
CA ALA A 247 -16.43 7.79 -9.39
C ALA A 247 -15.55 7.45 -8.18
N LEU A 248 -14.91 6.27 -8.17
CA LEU A 248 -13.99 5.88 -7.09
C LEU A 248 -12.70 6.70 -7.12
N GLN A 249 -12.15 6.96 -8.32
CA GLN A 249 -10.96 7.79 -8.50
C GLN A 249 -11.19 9.22 -7.98
N GLU A 250 -12.30 9.85 -8.37
CA GLU A 250 -12.69 11.17 -7.88
C GLU A 250 -12.85 11.19 -6.36
N LYS A 251 -13.44 10.13 -5.78
CA LYS A 251 -13.60 9.98 -4.34
C LYS A 251 -12.25 9.92 -3.62
N ILE A 252 -11.26 9.18 -4.16
CA ILE A 252 -9.91 9.10 -3.61
C ILE A 252 -9.22 10.47 -3.65
N VAL A 253 -9.28 11.16 -4.80
CA VAL A 253 -8.66 12.49 -4.97
C VAL A 253 -9.30 13.52 -4.04
N ALA A 254 -10.63 13.51 -3.91
CA ALA A 254 -11.35 14.38 -2.97
C ALA A 254 -10.96 14.09 -1.52
N ALA A 255 -10.78 12.81 -1.16
CA ALA A 255 -10.36 12.40 0.17
C ALA A 255 -8.94 12.87 0.51
N GLN A 256 -7.97 12.74 -0.41
CA GLN A 256 -6.61 13.26 -0.24
C GLN A 256 -6.59 14.77 0.04
N LYS A 257 -7.43 15.54 -0.67
CA LYS A 257 -7.59 16.99 -0.43
C LYS A 257 -8.22 17.28 0.94
N ARG A 258 -9.26 16.53 1.30
CA ARG A 258 -10.03 16.69 2.56
C ARG A 258 -9.24 16.29 3.80
N LEU A 259 -8.34 15.31 3.70
CA LEU A 259 -7.56 14.76 4.81
C LEU A 259 -6.92 15.84 5.70
N LYS A 260 -6.42 16.93 5.09
CA LYS A 260 -5.78 18.05 5.80
C LYS A 260 -6.72 18.78 6.77
N ALA A 261 -8.02 18.74 6.52
CA ALA A 261 -9.05 19.36 7.34
C ALA A 261 -9.69 18.39 8.34
N VAL A 262 -9.38 17.09 8.29
CA VAL A 262 -10.03 16.10 9.16
C VAL A 262 -9.51 16.17 10.60
N THR A 263 -10.43 16.36 11.53
CA THR A 263 -10.16 16.41 12.96
C THR A 263 -10.59 15.10 13.63
N LEU A 264 -9.93 14.79 14.74
CA LEU A 264 -10.25 13.66 15.61
C LEU A 264 -10.37 14.21 17.02
N ASP A 265 -11.53 13.99 17.65
CA ASP A 265 -11.78 14.45 19.02
C ASP A 265 -10.78 13.83 20.01
N ARG A 266 -10.40 14.61 21.02
CA ARG A 266 -9.47 14.21 22.07
C ARG A 266 -10.02 13.02 22.87
N GLU A 267 -11.34 12.94 23.07
CA GLU A 267 -11.95 11.78 23.73
C GLU A 267 -11.69 10.49 22.94
N TYR A 268 -11.86 10.53 21.61
CA TYR A 268 -11.56 9.38 20.76
C TYR A 268 -10.06 9.05 20.71
N GLN A 269 -9.17 10.05 20.74
CA GLN A 269 -7.73 9.80 20.86
C GLN A 269 -7.40 9.05 22.15
N LEU A 270 -7.97 9.47 23.28
CA LEU A 270 -7.76 8.80 24.57
C LEU A 270 -8.27 7.35 24.53
N LYS A 271 -9.46 7.10 23.98
CA LYS A 271 -10.01 5.75 23.87
C LYS A 271 -9.22 4.87 22.91
N ILE A 272 -8.68 5.41 21.81
CA ILE A 272 -7.77 4.66 20.91
C ILE A 272 -6.53 4.23 21.69
N SER A 273 -5.92 5.13 22.46
CA SER A 273 -4.76 4.81 23.30
C SER A 273 -5.08 3.82 24.42
N GLU A 274 -6.27 3.90 25.00
CA GLU A 274 -6.76 2.94 25.99
C GLU A 274 -6.87 1.53 25.38
N VAL A 275 -7.47 1.40 24.19
CA VAL A 275 -7.51 0.13 23.45
C VAL A 275 -6.10 -0.40 23.18
N CYS A 276 -5.17 0.44 22.73
CA CYS A 276 -3.79 0.04 22.47
C CYS A 276 -3.08 -0.44 23.75
N SER A 277 -3.32 0.25 24.88
CA SER A 277 -2.76 -0.10 26.19
C SER A 277 -3.33 -1.41 26.73
N GLU A 278 -4.65 -1.61 26.65
CA GLU A 278 -5.31 -2.85 27.11
C GLU A 278 -4.86 -4.06 26.29
N LEU A 279 -4.60 -3.85 25.00
CA LEU A 279 -4.07 -4.89 24.10
C LEU A 279 -2.56 -5.14 24.26
N ASN A 280 -1.87 -4.40 25.14
CA ASN A 280 -0.41 -4.45 25.32
C ASN A 280 0.36 -4.28 24.01
N VAL A 281 -0.05 -3.33 23.16
CA VAL A 281 0.66 -2.99 21.93
C VAL A 281 1.98 -2.30 22.27
N ASP A 282 3.06 -2.70 21.59
CA ASP A 282 4.39 -2.13 21.81
C ASP A 282 4.50 -0.73 21.17
N GLY A 283 4.91 0.25 21.97
CA GLY A 283 5.12 1.64 21.52
C GLY A 283 3.83 2.38 21.14
N LEU A 284 3.97 3.49 20.40
CA LEU A 284 2.86 4.39 20.02
C LEU A 284 2.44 4.24 18.55
N ARG A 285 2.99 3.25 17.84
CA ARG A 285 2.77 3.10 16.41
C ARG A 285 1.33 2.66 16.13
N GLY A 286 0.77 1.80 16.97
CA GLY A 286 -0.66 1.44 16.93
C GLY A 286 -1.57 2.66 17.01
N ASP A 287 -1.31 3.58 17.93
CA ASP A 287 -2.07 4.82 18.13
C ASP A 287 -2.01 5.74 16.90
N ILE A 288 -0.80 5.97 16.39
CA ILE A 288 -0.56 6.86 15.24
C ILE A 288 -1.26 6.32 14.00
N VAL A 289 -1.10 5.03 13.73
CA VAL A 289 -1.69 4.37 12.57
C VAL A 289 -3.21 4.36 12.65
N SER A 290 -3.77 3.99 13.82
CA SER A 290 -5.23 3.96 14.02
C SER A 290 -5.85 5.35 13.86
N THR A 291 -5.19 6.39 14.39
CA THR A 291 -5.60 7.78 14.22
C THR A 291 -5.58 8.21 12.75
N ARG A 292 -4.51 7.92 12.02
CA ARG A 292 -4.39 8.26 10.59
C ARG A 292 -5.41 7.52 9.75
N ALA A 293 -5.58 6.22 9.98
CA ALA A 293 -6.54 5.39 9.27
C ALA A 293 -7.98 5.89 9.48
N ALA A 294 -8.35 6.23 10.72
CA ALA A 294 -9.70 6.75 11.00
C ALA A 294 -9.94 8.10 10.32
N LYS A 295 -8.93 8.99 10.31
CA LYS A 295 -9.00 10.26 9.56
C LYS A 295 -9.10 10.05 8.05
N ALA A 296 -8.31 9.12 7.51
CA ALA A 296 -8.35 8.77 6.09
C ALA A 296 -9.71 8.18 5.70
N LEU A 297 -10.34 7.38 6.57
CA LEU A 297 -11.68 6.84 6.34
C LEU A 297 -12.75 7.93 6.39
N ALA A 298 -12.73 8.80 7.39
CA ALA A 298 -13.64 9.95 7.42
C ALA A 298 -13.49 10.84 6.17
N ALA A 299 -12.24 11.09 5.74
CA ALA A 299 -11.95 11.83 4.52
C ALA A 299 -12.53 11.12 3.28
N TYR A 300 -12.36 9.80 3.19
CA TYR A 300 -12.88 8.95 2.13
C TYR A 300 -14.41 8.99 2.05
N GLU A 301 -15.09 9.06 3.18
CA GLU A 301 -16.55 9.14 3.25
C GLU A 301 -17.12 10.55 3.10
N GLY A 302 -16.28 11.55 2.80
CA GLY A 302 -16.76 12.91 2.57
C GLY A 302 -16.83 13.79 3.82
N ARG A 303 -16.43 13.28 4.99
CA ARG A 303 -16.56 13.95 6.30
C ARG A 303 -15.24 14.58 6.75
N THR A 304 -15.36 15.57 7.64
CA THR A 304 -14.22 16.28 8.26
C THR A 304 -14.03 15.96 9.74
N GLU A 305 -14.91 15.15 10.31
CA GLU A 305 -14.86 14.72 11.70
C GLU A 305 -14.92 13.19 11.74
N VAL A 306 -14.00 12.60 12.48
CA VAL A 306 -13.95 11.14 12.69
C VAL A 306 -15.08 10.73 13.64
N THR A 307 -15.81 9.69 13.26
CA THR A 307 -16.86 9.08 14.09
C THR A 307 -16.36 7.80 14.75
N LEU A 308 -17.14 7.31 15.72
CA LEU A 308 -16.93 6.00 16.32
C LEU A 308 -16.83 4.87 15.27
N GLU A 309 -17.73 4.90 14.28
CA GLU A 309 -17.83 3.87 13.24
C GLU A 309 -16.56 3.83 12.36
N ASP A 310 -15.95 4.98 12.10
CA ASP A 310 -14.68 5.05 11.38
C ASP A 310 -13.59 4.26 12.11
N ILE A 311 -13.46 4.52 13.42
CA ILE A 311 -12.46 3.87 14.26
C ILE A 311 -12.74 2.37 14.31
N GLN A 312 -13.99 1.98 14.53
CA GLN A 312 -14.40 0.58 14.59
C GLN A 312 -14.03 -0.20 13.33
N ARG A 313 -14.19 0.40 12.15
CA ARG A 313 -13.90 -0.27 10.87
C ARG A 313 -12.42 -0.45 10.57
N VAL A 314 -11.56 0.43 11.09
CA VAL A 314 -10.11 0.39 10.80
C VAL A 314 -9.29 -0.23 11.92
N ILE A 315 -9.76 -0.22 13.17
CA ILE A 315 -8.97 -0.61 14.35
C ILE A 315 -8.43 -2.04 14.25
N ALA A 316 -9.25 -2.97 13.73
CA ALA A 316 -8.85 -4.36 13.55
C ALA A 316 -7.76 -4.52 12.48
N LEU A 317 -7.74 -3.67 11.44
CA LEU A 317 -6.69 -3.66 10.42
C LEU A 317 -5.39 -3.06 10.97
N CYS A 318 -5.48 -2.10 11.90
CA CYS A 318 -4.32 -1.39 12.45
C CYS A 318 -3.60 -2.16 13.57
N LEU A 319 -4.34 -2.95 14.37
CA LEU A 319 -3.80 -3.51 15.62
C LEU A 319 -3.64 -5.03 15.64
N ARG A 320 -4.34 -5.81 14.79
CA ARG A 320 -4.35 -7.28 14.90
C ARG A 320 -2.97 -7.93 14.83
N HIS A 321 -2.08 -7.38 14.02
CA HIS A 321 -0.72 -7.88 13.80
C HIS A 321 0.29 -7.34 14.82
N ARG A 322 -0.14 -6.42 15.68
CA ARG A 322 0.65 -5.85 16.79
C ARG A 322 0.40 -6.57 18.11
N LEU A 323 -0.50 -7.55 18.13
CA LEU A 323 -0.76 -8.36 19.31
C LEU A 323 0.34 -9.39 19.51
N ARG A 324 0.79 -9.53 20.76
CA ARG A 324 1.61 -10.66 21.16
C ARG A 324 0.73 -11.91 21.16
N LYS A 325 1.02 -12.85 20.25
CA LYS A 325 0.38 -14.18 20.27
C LYS A 325 0.92 -14.96 21.46
N ASP A 326 0.06 -15.24 22.44
CA ASP A 326 0.35 -16.27 23.43
C ASP A 326 0.08 -17.63 22.77
N PRO A 327 1.05 -18.57 22.70
CA PRO A 327 0.86 -19.88 22.08
C PRO A 327 -0.30 -20.70 22.66
N LEU A 328 -0.77 -20.35 23.86
CA LEU A 328 -1.89 -21.01 24.53
C LEU A 328 -3.26 -20.40 24.21
N GLU A 329 -3.30 -19.24 23.55
CA GLU A 329 -4.53 -18.49 23.29
C GLU A 329 -5.10 -18.86 21.90
N SER A 330 -6.31 -19.43 21.88
CA SER A 330 -6.99 -19.90 20.66
C SER A 330 -7.87 -18.85 19.99
N ILE A 331 -7.86 -17.62 20.52
CA ILE A 331 -8.72 -16.52 20.06
C ILE A 331 -8.07 -15.82 18.87
N ASP A 332 -8.85 -15.60 17.82
CA ASP A 332 -8.43 -14.81 16.66
C ASP A 332 -8.01 -13.40 17.09
N SER A 333 -6.80 -12.98 16.69
CA SER A 333 -6.23 -11.68 17.01
C SER A 333 -7.16 -10.53 16.58
N GLY A 334 -7.82 -10.65 15.42
CA GLY A 334 -8.79 -9.66 14.96
C GLY A 334 -10.00 -9.52 15.89
N PHE A 335 -10.57 -10.64 16.32
CA PHE A 335 -11.69 -10.66 17.27
C PHE A 335 -11.32 -10.10 18.64
N LYS A 336 -10.09 -10.37 19.13
CA LYS A 336 -9.59 -9.79 20.39
C LYS A 336 -9.57 -8.27 20.33
N VAL A 337 -9.07 -7.69 19.22
CA VAL A 337 -9.10 -6.23 19.00
C VAL A 337 -10.53 -5.69 19.02
N GLU A 338 -11.44 -6.29 18.26
CA GLU A 338 -12.84 -5.83 18.16
C GLU A 338 -13.57 -5.91 19.52
N LYS A 339 -13.29 -6.95 20.32
CA LYS A 339 -13.85 -7.13 21.66
C LYS A 339 -13.33 -6.06 22.64
N THR A 340 -12.03 -5.82 22.65
CA THR A 340 -11.43 -4.77 23.50
C THR A 340 -11.99 -3.41 23.11
N PHE A 341 -11.98 -3.08 21.81
CA PHE A 341 -12.60 -1.86 21.29
C PHE A 341 -14.05 -1.69 21.77
N SER A 342 -14.87 -2.75 21.68
CA SER A 342 -16.27 -2.69 22.10
C SER A 342 -16.43 -2.41 23.59
N THR A 343 -15.53 -2.98 24.41
CA THR A 343 -15.50 -2.76 25.86
C THR A 343 -15.11 -1.31 26.18
N THR A 344 -14.04 -0.81 25.58
CA THR A 344 -13.51 0.54 25.84
C THR A 344 -14.47 1.64 25.37
N PHE A 345 -15.12 1.45 24.21
CA PHE A 345 -16.05 2.43 23.64
C PHE A 345 -17.51 2.25 24.10
N GLY A 346 -17.81 1.18 24.86
CA GLY A 346 -19.16 0.91 25.38
C GLY A 346 -20.18 0.54 24.31
N VAL A 347 -19.74 -0.13 23.23
CA VAL A 347 -20.61 -0.61 22.14
C VAL A 347 -20.85 -2.12 22.22
N ALA A 348 -21.90 -2.58 21.54
CA ALA A 348 -22.25 -3.99 21.50
C ALA A 348 -21.08 -4.82 20.95
N ALA A 349 -20.69 -5.85 21.70
CA ALA A 349 -19.61 -6.74 21.30
C ALA A 349 -19.96 -7.47 19.99
N PRO A 350 -18.98 -7.72 19.11
CA PRO A 350 -19.19 -8.52 17.91
C PRO A 350 -19.67 -9.93 18.30
N GLU A 351 -20.69 -10.44 17.60
CA GLU A 351 -21.11 -11.83 17.76
C GLU A 351 -20.02 -12.80 17.29
N MET A 352 -19.75 -13.87 18.04
CA MET A 352 -18.81 -14.95 17.65
C MET A 352 -19.28 -15.79 16.44
N ASN A 353 -20.38 -15.42 15.77
CA ASN A 353 -20.98 -16.22 14.70
C ASN A 353 -20.21 -16.06 13.38
N GLY A 354 -19.24 -16.95 13.13
CA GLY A 354 -18.70 -17.22 11.79
C GLY A 354 -17.18 -17.32 11.66
N ARG A 355 -16.42 -16.79 12.63
CA ARG A 355 -14.95 -16.96 12.70
C ARG A 355 -14.64 -18.17 13.59
N LYS A 356 -14.80 -19.39 13.06
CA LYS A 356 -14.33 -20.59 13.77
C LYS A 356 -12.83 -20.46 14.07
N PRO A 357 -12.36 -20.87 15.26
CA PRO A 357 -10.93 -20.87 15.59
C PRO A 357 -10.16 -21.70 14.56
N MET A 358 -8.88 -21.34 14.33
CA MET A 358 -7.92 -22.16 13.61
C MET A 358 -8.04 -23.59 14.14
N ALA A 359 -8.54 -24.50 13.30
CA ALA A 359 -8.48 -25.92 13.60
C ALA A 359 -7.02 -26.32 13.44
N THR A 360 -6.34 -26.52 14.56
CA THR A 360 -5.09 -27.28 14.61
C THR A 360 -5.36 -28.66 14.04
N ARG A 361 -4.75 -28.97 12.89
CA ARG A 361 -4.50 -30.33 12.44
C ARG A 361 -3.12 -30.43 11.86
#